data_AF-A0A840S5L7-F1
#
_entry.id   AF-A0A840S5L7-F1
#
_cell.length_a   1.000
_cell.length_b   1.000
_cell.length_c   1.000
_cell.angle_alpha   90.00
_cell.angle_beta   90.00
_cell.angle_gamma   90.00
#
_symmetry.space_group_name_H-M   'P 1'
#
loop_
_entity.id
_entity.type
_entity.pdbx_description
1 polymer ?
#
loop_
_entity_poly.entity_id
_entity_poly.type
_entity_poly.pdbx_seq_one_letter_code
_entity_poly.pdbx_strand_id
1 'polypeptide(L)'
;MSAFEQLLNTVAGEVAHFDREAARHRDQYRRGQTILILCSAAASIVSGLGLLLGSQQGPLLQFVVLCLTTTTAGLGAWLEMRRARELWQHERALHHGLQDLEREMHFRAAQGEPAPAQLEQWFERLQQLLGSGSERWARIVERPEKR
;
A
#
# COMPACT_ATOMS: atom_id res chain seq x y z
N MET A 1 -36.03 -4.40 -0.33
CA MET A 1 -34.61 -4.27 -0.74
C MET A 1 -34.42 -5.17 -1.94
N SER A 2 -34.11 -4.61 -3.10
CA SER A 2 -33.96 -5.39 -4.34
C SER A 2 -32.60 -6.11 -4.36
N ALA A 3 -32.47 -7.18 -5.16
CA ALA A 3 -31.19 -7.88 -5.35
C ALA A 3 -30.11 -6.92 -5.89
N PHE A 4 -30.51 -5.98 -6.74
CA PHE A 4 -29.65 -4.89 -7.21
C PHE A 4 -29.10 -4.02 -6.08
N GLU A 5 -29.95 -3.56 -5.16
CA GLU A 5 -29.54 -2.74 -4.01
C GLU A 5 -28.58 -3.49 -3.09
N GLN A 6 -28.78 -4.80 -2.90
CA GLN A 6 -27.87 -5.63 -2.11
C GLN A 6 -26.48 -5.71 -2.75
N LEU A 7 -26.43 -5.98 -4.06
CA LEU A 7 -25.17 -6.07 -4.80
C LEU A 7 -24.45 -4.71 -4.81
N LEU A 8 -25.18 -3.63 -5.05
CA LEU A 8 -24.64 -2.28 -5.07
C LEU A 8 -24.07 -1.89 -3.70
N ASN A 9 -24.79 -2.17 -2.61
CA ASN A 9 -24.29 -1.93 -1.25
C ASN A 9 -23.05 -2.76 -0.94
N THR A 10 -22.96 -3.98 -1.46
CA THR A 10 -21.77 -4.84 -1.31
C THR A 10 -20.57 -4.23 -2.04
N VAL A 11 -20.74 -3.83 -3.30
CA VAL A 11 -19.69 -3.16 -4.08
C VAL A 11 -19.22 -1.87 -3.39
N ALA A 12 -20.15 -1.01 -2.97
CA ALA A 12 -19.83 0.24 -2.27
C ALA A 12 -19.09 -0.01 -0.94
N GLY A 13 -19.48 -1.06 -0.20
CA GLY A 13 -18.80 -1.51 1.01
C GLY A 13 -17.34 -1.90 0.75
N GLU A 14 -17.10 -2.68 -0.30
CA GLU A 14 -15.76 -3.09 -0.72
C GLU A 14 -14.93 -1.90 -1.23
N VAL A 15 -15.51 -0.99 -2.02
CA VAL A 15 -14.85 0.26 -2.45
C VAL A 15 -14.32 1.05 -1.25
N ALA A 16 -15.17 1.23 -0.22
CA ALA A 16 -14.81 1.96 0.99
C ALA A 16 -13.78 1.20 1.85
N HIS A 17 -13.83 -0.13 1.86
CA HIS A 17 -12.83 -0.96 2.53
C HIS A 17 -11.44 -0.79 1.89
N PHE A 18 -11.32 -1.01 0.57
CA PHE A 18 -10.04 -0.89 -0.13
C PHE A 18 -9.49 0.53 -0.16
N ASP A 19 -10.33 1.57 -0.13
CA ASP A 19 -9.84 2.95 -0.01
C ASP A 19 -9.13 3.20 1.34
N ARG A 20 -9.72 2.69 2.43
CA ARG A 20 -9.12 2.79 3.77
C ARG A 20 -7.82 2.01 3.89
N GLU A 21 -7.76 0.80 3.32
CA GLU A 21 -6.55 -0.02 3.32
C GLU A 21 -5.44 0.61 2.47
N ALA A 22 -5.76 1.06 1.26
CA ALA A 22 -4.82 1.75 0.39
C ALA A 22 -4.25 3.02 1.06
N ALA A 23 -5.09 3.80 1.75
CA ALA A 23 -4.64 4.97 2.50
C ALA A 23 -3.68 4.60 3.63
N ARG A 24 -3.96 3.52 4.38
CA ARG A 24 -3.09 3.03 5.45
C ARG A 24 -1.73 2.60 4.93
N HIS A 25 -1.67 1.79 3.87
CA HIS A 25 -0.39 1.32 3.32
C HIS A 25 0.41 2.45 2.66
N ARG A 26 -0.27 3.40 2.00
CA ARG A 26 0.36 4.63 1.51
C ARG A 26 1.02 5.42 2.64
N ASP A 27 0.31 5.63 3.74
CA ASP A 27 0.81 6.42 4.86
C ASP A 27 1.96 5.70 5.58
N GLN A 28 1.90 4.38 5.73
CA GLN A 28 3.01 3.58 6.24
C GLN A 28 4.26 3.71 5.37
N TYR A 29 4.10 3.57 4.05
CA TYR A 29 5.20 3.74 3.10
C TYR A 29 5.82 5.15 3.18
N ARG A 30 4.99 6.20 3.17
CA ARG A 30 5.46 7.59 3.24
C ARG A 30 6.19 7.87 4.54
N ARG A 31 5.63 7.49 5.69
CA ARG A 31 6.27 7.68 7.00
C ARG A 31 7.61 6.96 7.07
N GLY A 32 7.66 5.72 6.60
CA GLY A 32 8.90 4.94 6.54
C GLY A 32 9.99 5.60 5.70
N GLN A 33 9.64 6.02 4.48
CA GLN A 33 10.56 6.72 3.58
C GLN A 33 11.06 8.05 4.19
N THR A 34 10.18 8.83 4.81
CA THR A 34 10.57 10.07 5.48
C THR A 34 11.56 9.80 6.63
N ILE A 35 11.33 8.77 7.44
CA ILE A 35 12.26 8.40 8.52
C ILE A 35 13.63 8.00 7.96
N LEU A 36 13.67 7.19 6.90
CA LEU A 36 14.93 6.79 6.25
C LEU A 36 15.74 7.99 5.74
N ILE A 37 15.05 8.93 5.08
CA ILE A 37 15.68 10.15 4.58
C ILE A 37 16.24 10.98 5.73
N LEU A 38 15.48 11.14 6.83
CA LEU A 38 15.93 11.88 8.00
C LEU A 38 17.13 11.23 8.69
N CYS A 39 17.12 9.91 8.87
CA CYS A 39 18.25 9.19 9.45
C CYS A 39 19.49 9.28 8.56
N SER A 40 19.32 9.20 7.23
CA SER A 40 20.41 9.36 6.26
C SER A 40 21.00 10.76 6.32
N ALA A 41 20.15 11.79 6.31
CA ALA A 41 20.57 13.18 6.42
C ALA A 41 21.31 13.44 7.74
N ALA A 42 20.79 12.92 8.86
CA ALA A 42 21.45 13.01 10.16
C ALA A 42 22.84 12.33 10.14
N ALA A 43 22.95 11.12 9.56
CA ALA A 43 24.22 10.44 9.43
C ALA A 43 25.23 11.25 8.60
N SER A 44 24.79 11.85 7.48
CA SER A 44 25.63 12.70 6.65
C SER A 44 26.10 13.96 7.38
N ILE A 45 25.20 14.63 8.13
CA ILE A 45 25.55 15.82 8.91
C ILE A 45 26.56 15.49 10.00
N VAL A 46 26.34 14.41 10.76
CA VAL A 46 27.25 13.98 11.84
C VAL A 46 28.61 13.58 11.26
N SER A 47 28.62 12.88 10.13
CA SER A 47 29.86 12.53 9.43
C SER A 47 30.64 13.77 8.97
N GLY A 48 29.95 14.76 8.40
CA GLY A 48 30.54 16.04 8.00
C GLY A 48 31.07 16.86 9.20
N LEU A 49 30.35 16.88 10.32
CA LEU A 49 30.78 17.54 11.56
C LEU A 49 32.03 16.88 12.15
N GLY A 50 32.18 15.56 12.00
CA GLY A 50 33.37 14.83 12.41
C GLY A 50 34.65 15.25 11.67
N LEU A 51 34.53 15.90 10.51
CA LEU A 51 35.68 16.47 9.79
C LEU A 51 36.11 17.84 10.36
N LEU A 52 35.18 18.57 10.99
CA LEU A 52 35.41 19.91 11.52
C LEU A 52 35.82 19.90 13.00
N LEU A 53 35.31 18.95 13.77
CA LEU A 53 35.61 18.80 15.19
C LEU A 53 36.89 17.96 15.37
N GLY A 54 37.89 18.51 16.06
CA GLY A 54 39.21 17.91 16.22
C GLY A 54 39.24 16.50 16.84
N SER A 55 40.40 15.86 16.77
CA SER A 55 40.65 14.42 17.01
C SER A 55 40.14 13.82 18.33
N GLN A 56 39.83 14.64 19.35
CA GLN A 56 39.32 14.17 20.64
C GLN A 56 37.89 13.61 20.59
N GLN A 57 37.05 14.08 19.66
CA GLN A 57 35.64 13.65 19.56
C GLN A 57 35.39 12.63 18.44
N GLY A 58 36.43 12.29 17.67
CA GLY A 58 36.34 11.43 16.48
C GLY A 58 35.71 10.05 16.74
N PRO A 59 36.14 9.27 17.75
CA PRO A 59 35.61 7.93 17.99
C PRO A 59 34.11 7.92 18.35
N LEU A 60 33.65 8.91 19.12
CA LEU A 60 32.24 9.01 19.53
C LEU A 60 31.35 9.37 18.33
N LEU A 61 31.79 10.31 17.48
CA LEU A 61 31.06 10.68 16.26
C LEU A 61 30.99 9.51 15.26
N GLN A 62 32.09 8.76 15.09
CA GLN A 62 32.12 7.55 14.27
C GLN A 62 31.13 6.49 14.77
N PHE A 63 31.06 6.29 16.08
CA PHE A 63 30.09 5.37 16.68
C PHE A 63 28.64 5.82 16.43
N VAL A 64 28.35 7.11 16.57
CA VAL A 64 27.01 7.67 16.25
C VAL A 64 26.64 7.45 14.78
N VAL A 65 27.58 7.70 13.85
CA VAL A 65 27.36 7.43 12.42
C VAL A 65 27.11 5.95 12.17
N LEU A 66 27.84 5.05 12.83
CA LEU A 66 27.62 3.60 12.71
C LEU A 66 26.22 3.20 13.19
N CYS A 67 25.76 3.73 14.33
CA CYS A 67 24.42 3.48 14.84
C CYS A 67 23.33 3.99 13.89
N LEU A 68 23.50 5.22 13.36
CA LEU A 68 22.53 5.83 12.44
C LEU A 68 22.45 5.04 11.13
N THR A 69 23.58 4.69 10.53
CA THR A 69 23.64 3.94 9.26
C THR A 69 23.09 2.53 9.41
N THR A 70 23.42 1.83 10.50
CA THR A 70 22.89 0.48 10.79
C THR A 70 21.39 0.50 11.02
N THR A 71 20.89 1.48 11.78
CA THR A 71 19.44 1.66 12.02
C THR A 71 18.71 1.98 10.72
N THR A 72 19.28 2.85 9.89
CA THR A 72 18.71 3.21 8.58
C THR A 72 18.63 1.98 7.66
N ALA A 73 19.70 1.17 7.59
CA ALA A 73 19.71 -0.06 6.80
C ALA A 73 18.67 -1.07 7.31
N GLY A 74 18.57 -1.25 8.63
CA GLY A 74 17.59 -2.14 9.25
C GLY A 74 16.14 -1.70 9.00
N LEU A 75 15.85 -0.40 9.13
CA LEU A 75 14.54 0.17 8.79
C LEU A 75 14.22 0.03 7.30
N GLY A 76 15.23 0.18 6.43
CA GLY A 76 15.09 0.01 4.99
C GLY A 76 14.65 -1.41 4.65
N ALA A 77 15.40 -2.40 5.13
CA ALA A 77 15.07 -3.82 4.97
C ALA A 77 13.69 -4.16 5.55
N TRP A 78 13.34 -3.61 6.73
CA TRP A 78 12.04 -3.85 7.35
C TRP A 78 10.87 -3.28 6.52
N LEU A 79 11.02 -2.08 5.95
CA LEU A 79 10.01 -1.47 5.09
C LEU A 79 9.87 -2.24 3.77
N GLU A 80 10.97 -2.75 3.23
CA GLU A 80 10.99 -3.56 2.01
C GLU A 80 10.33 -4.91 2.23
N MET A 81 10.61 -5.59 3.35
CA MET A 81 9.93 -6.83 3.74
C MET A 81 8.42 -6.67 3.85
N ARG A 82 7.95 -5.53 4.34
CA ARG A 82 6.50 -5.23 4.43
C ARG A 82 5.85 -4.99 3.07
N ARG A 83 6.63 -4.73 2.02
CA ARG A 83 6.14 -4.51 0.64
C ARG A 83 4.98 -3.53 0.54
N ALA A 84 4.97 -2.53 1.42
CA ALA A 84 3.86 -1.59 1.56
C ALA A 84 3.52 -0.88 0.23
N ARG A 85 4.52 -0.68 -0.63
CA ARG A 85 4.33 -0.13 -1.98
C ARG A 85 3.58 -1.08 -2.91
N GLU A 86 3.95 -2.36 -2.96
CA GLU A 86 3.30 -3.36 -3.82
C GLU A 86 1.86 -3.57 -3.36
N LEU A 87 1.64 -3.67 -2.05
CA LEU A 87 0.31 -3.78 -1.42
C LEU A 87 -0.56 -2.56 -1.77
N TRP A 88 -0.03 -1.35 -1.57
CA TRP A 88 -0.75 -0.12 -1.91
C TRP A 88 -1.14 -0.06 -3.39
N GLN A 89 -0.23 -0.40 -4.30
CA GLN A 89 -0.52 -0.40 -5.74
C GLN A 89 -1.60 -1.42 -6.11
N HIS A 90 -1.56 -2.60 -5.51
CA HIS A 90 -2.53 -3.66 -5.72
C HIS A 90 -3.92 -3.28 -5.21
N GLU A 91 -4.01 -2.78 -3.99
CA GLU A 91 -5.26 -2.27 -3.39
C GLU A 91 -5.85 -1.11 -4.20
N ARG A 92 -5.00 -0.22 -4.72
CA ARG A 92 -5.44 0.87 -5.59
C ARG A 92 -6.03 0.37 -6.90
N ALA A 93 -5.45 -0.67 -7.49
CA ALA A 93 -5.97 -1.28 -8.72
C ALA A 93 -7.34 -1.95 -8.47
N LEU A 94 -7.50 -2.66 -7.34
CA LEU A 94 -8.78 -3.24 -6.93
C LEU A 94 -9.84 -2.17 -6.68
N HIS A 95 -9.48 -1.13 -5.93
CA HIS A 95 -10.37 -0.01 -5.65
C HIS A 95 -10.90 0.65 -6.93
N HIS A 96 -10.03 0.91 -7.92
CA HIS A 96 -10.46 1.48 -9.19
C HIS A 96 -11.34 0.51 -10.00
N GLY A 97 -11.02 -0.78 -10.02
CA GLY A 97 -11.86 -1.79 -10.67
C GLY A 97 -13.27 -1.87 -10.06
N LEU A 98 -13.37 -1.77 -8.73
CA LEU A 98 -14.65 -1.75 -8.01
C LEU A 98 -15.42 -0.44 -8.26
N GLN A 99 -14.75 0.71 -8.29
CA GLN A 99 -15.37 1.99 -8.65
C GLN A 99 -15.94 1.98 -10.07
N ASP A 100 -15.23 1.37 -11.01
CA ASP A 100 -15.71 1.28 -12.39
C ASP A 100 -16.91 0.34 -12.49
N LEU A 101 -16.93 -0.76 -11.72
CA LEU A 101 -18.10 -1.64 -11.61
C LEU A 101 -19.31 -0.90 -10.98
N GLU A 102 -19.09 -0.16 -9.90
CA GLU A 102 -20.13 0.65 -9.24
C GLU A 102 -20.73 1.69 -10.21
N ARG A 103 -19.88 2.41 -10.93
CA ARG A 103 -20.29 3.39 -11.95
C ARG A 103 -21.10 2.73 -13.07
N GLU A 104 -20.66 1.56 -13.53
CA GLU A 104 -21.38 0.81 -14.56
C GLU A 104 -22.77 0.38 -14.07
N MET A 105 -22.86 -0.15 -12.85
CA MET A 105 -24.13 -0.52 -12.22
C MET A 105 -25.09 0.66 -12.13
N HIS A 106 -24.62 1.83 -11.66
CA HIS A 106 -25.42 3.04 -11.60
C HIS A 106 -25.88 3.51 -12.98
N PHE A 107 -24.97 3.52 -13.97
CA PHE A 107 -25.29 3.95 -15.32
C PHE A 107 -26.36 3.08 -15.97
N ARG A 108 -26.25 1.75 -15.81
CA ARG A 108 -27.21 0.79 -16.38
C ARG A 108 -28.54 0.82 -15.66
N ALA A 109 -28.55 0.94 -14.33
CA ALA A 109 -29.79 1.08 -13.56
C ALA A 109 -30.54 2.39 -13.88
N ALA A 110 -29.83 3.46 -14.26
CA ALA A 110 -30.47 4.69 -14.73
C ALA A 110 -31.18 4.54 -16.10
N GLN A 111 -30.84 3.50 -16.87
CA GLN A 111 -31.46 3.21 -18.18
C GLN A 111 -32.71 2.31 -18.06
N GLY A 112 -32.98 1.75 -16.87
CA GLY A 112 -34.10 0.86 -16.63
C GLY A 112 -33.79 -0.16 -15.53
N GLU A 113 -34.79 -0.97 -15.16
CA GLU A 113 -34.62 -2.01 -14.16
C GLU A 113 -33.68 -3.11 -14.70
N PRO A 114 -32.57 -3.44 -13.99
CA PRO A 114 -31.59 -4.38 -14.48
C PRO A 114 -32.16 -5.78 -14.58
N ALA A 115 -31.90 -6.45 -15.71
CA ALA A 115 -32.33 -7.82 -15.92
C ALA A 115 -31.56 -8.79 -15.00
N PRO A 116 -32.13 -9.93 -14.59
CA PRO A 116 -31.45 -10.91 -13.74
C PRO A 116 -30.08 -11.36 -14.28
N ALA A 117 -29.96 -11.52 -15.60
CA ALA A 117 -28.69 -11.88 -16.24
C ALA A 117 -27.60 -10.80 -16.08
N GLN A 118 -27.97 -9.52 -15.99
CA GLN A 118 -27.02 -8.42 -15.76
C GLN A 118 -26.53 -8.42 -14.30
N LEU A 119 -27.41 -8.73 -13.35
CA LEU A 119 -27.04 -8.88 -11.94
C LEU A 119 -26.01 -10.01 -11.76
N GLU A 120 -26.22 -11.15 -12.42
CA GLU A 120 -25.28 -12.27 -12.38
C GLU A 120 -23.91 -11.86 -12.96
N GLN A 121 -23.89 -11.19 -14.12
CA GLN A 121 -22.64 -10.70 -14.72
C GLN A 121 -21.86 -9.74 -13.83
N TRP A 122 -22.55 -8.83 -13.14
CA TRP A 122 -21.90 -7.93 -12.18
C TRP A 122 -21.37 -8.67 -10.96
N PHE A 123 -22.12 -9.66 -10.47
CA PHE A 123 -21.69 -10.49 -9.35
C PHE A 123 -20.46 -11.34 -9.71
N GLU A 124 -20.43 -11.98 -10.87
CA GLU A 124 -19.26 -12.70 -11.38
C GLU A 124 -18.05 -11.77 -11.52
N ARG A 125 -18.22 -10.56 -12.05
CA ARG A 125 -17.13 -9.58 -12.16
C ARG A 125 -16.62 -9.13 -10.80
N LEU A 126 -17.50 -8.91 -9.83
CA LEU A 126 -17.12 -8.64 -8.44
C LEU A 126 -16.28 -9.79 -7.87
N GLN A 127 -16.72 -11.03 -8.02
CA GLN A 127 -15.98 -12.21 -7.57
C GLN A 127 -14.62 -12.35 -8.26
N GLN A 128 -14.54 -12.07 -9.57
CA GLN A 128 -13.28 -12.09 -10.31
C GLN A 128 -12.31 -11.00 -9.82
N LEU A 129 -12.80 -9.80 -9.55
CA LEU A 129 -11.99 -8.70 -9.00
C LEU A 129 -11.44 -9.10 -7.62
N LEU A 130 -12.30 -9.57 -6.72
CA LEU A 130 -11.88 -9.96 -5.36
C LEU A 130 -11.00 -11.22 -5.36
N GLY A 131 -11.31 -12.22 -6.17
CA GLY A 131 -10.56 -13.47 -6.29
C GLY A 131 -9.17 -13.26 -6.92
N SER A 132 -9.09 -12.52 -8.02
CA SER A 132 -7.78 -12.14 -8.58
C SER A 132 -7.00 -11.18 -7.67
N GLY A 133 -7.72 -10.48 -6.79
CA GLY A 133 -7.19 -9.66 -5.72
C GLY A 133 -6.50 -10.49 -4.64
N SER A 134 -7.18 -11.51 -4.12
CA SER A 134 -6.66 -12.37 -3.05
C SER A 134 -5.46 -13.21 -3.51
N GLU A 135 -5.48 -13.74 -4.74
CA GLU A 135 -4.35 -14.49 -5.31
C GLU A 135 -3.10 -13.63 -5.46
N ARG A 136 -3.26 -12.39 -5.94
CA ARG A 136 -2.13 -11.44 -6.05
C ARG A 136 -1.62 -11.02 -4.68
N TRP A 137 -2.51 -10.81 -3.71
CA TRP A 137 -2.12 -10.49 -2.34
C TRP A 137 -1.32 -11.64 -1.72
N ALA A 138 -1.81 -12.88 -1.83
CA ALA A 138 -1.10 -14.08 -1.40
C ALA A 138 0.29 -14.16 -2.05
N ARG A 139 0.39 -13.89 -3.36
CA ARG A 139 1.68 -13.85 -4.06
C ARG A 139 2.61 -12.75 -3.54
N ILE A 140 2.11 -11.56 -3.21
CA ILE A 140 2.93 -10.47 -2.66
C ILE A 140 3.49 -10.87 -1.30
N VAL A 141 2.65 -11.48 -0.45
CA VAL A 141 3.02 -11.93 0.90
C VAL A 141 3.94 -13.15 0.87
N GLU A 142 3.66 -14.15 0.03
CA GLU A 142 4.36 -15.43 0.00
C GLU A 142 5.67 -15.42 -0.77
N ARG A 143 5.86 -14.48 -1.73
CA ARG A 143 7.07 -14.47 -2.57
C ARG A 143 8.30 -14.34 -1.67
N PRO A 144 9.11 -15.40 -1.50
CA PRO A 144 10.34 -15.30 -0.71
C PRO A 144 11.28 -14.35 -1.45
N GLU A 145 12.05 -13.53 -0.72
CA GLU A 145 13.21 -12.85 -1.30
C GLU A 145 14.06 -13.91 -2.01
N LYS A 146 14.01 -13.95 -3.34
CA LYS A 146 15.00 -14.70 -4.11
C LYS A 146 16.31 -13.94 -3.95
N ARG A 147 17.11 -14.39 -2.97
CA ARG A 147 18.53 -14.06 -2.84
C ARG A 147 19.28 -14.44 -4.11
#